data_AF-A0A068F5M9-F1
#
_entry.id   AF-A0A068F5M9-F1
#
_cell.length_a   1.000
_cell.length_b   1.000
_cell.length_c   1.000
_cell.angle_alpha   90.00
_cell.angle_beta   90.00
_cell.angle_gamma   90.00
#
_symmetry.space_group_name_H-M   'P 1'
#
loop_
_entity.id
_entity.type
_entity.pdbx_description
1 polymer ?
#
loop_
_entity_poly.entity_id
_entity_poly.type
_entity_poly.pdbx_seq_one_letter_code
_entity_poly.pdbx_strand_id
1 'polypeptide(L)' 'MEKLVAYCQNQFYPSAATPAQLLEECAKASANTVASWMVAGFVHGVMNTDNMNITGESFDYGPYRFLPTLKSGFTAAYFD' A
#
# COMPACT_ATOMS: atom_id res chain seq x y z
N MET A 1 -4.44 -10.05 18.43
CA MET A 1 -5.12 -9.49 17.24
C MET A 1 -6.05 -8.34 17.60
N GLU A 2 -7.02 -8.53 18.49
CA GLU A 2 -7.99 -7.49 18.89
C GLU A 2 -7.36 -6.16 19.33
N LYS A 3 -6.31 -6.21 20.18
CA LYS A 3 -5.59 -5.00 20.63
C LYS A 3 -4.96 -4.21 19.47
N LEU A 4 -4.44 -4.90 18.46
CA LEU A 4 -3.83 -4.26 17.30
C LEU A 4 -4.89 -3.60 16.42
N VAL A 5 -5.99 -4.32 16.15
CA VAL A 5 -7.14 -3.79 15.41
C VAL A 5 -7.69 -2.53 16.10
N ALA A 6 -7.93 -2.59 17.41
CA ALA A 6 -8.42 -1.45 18.18
C ALA A 6 -7.44 -0.26 18.15
N TYR A 7 -6.12 -0.52 18.26
CA TYR A 7 -5.11 0.52 18.13
C TYR A 7 -5.17 1.19 16.76
N CYS A 8 -5.19 0.40 15.68
CA CYS A 8 -5.25 0.89 14.32
C CYS A 8 -6.51 1.71 14.03
N GLN A 9 -7.68 1.24 14.48
CA GLN A 9 -8.93 2.01 14.39
C GLN A 9 -8.79 3.34 15.13
N ASN A 10 -8.35 3.32 16.38
CA ASN A 10 -8.31 4.53 17.20
C ASN A 10 -7.30 5.58 16.70
N GLN A 11 -6.17 5.15 16.13
CA GLN A 11 -5.10 6.07 15.71
C GLN A 11 -5.22 6.52 14.26
N PHE A 12 -5.63 5.64 13.34
CA PHE A 12 -5.55 5.92 11.90
C PHE A 12 -6.92 6.02 11.24
N TYR A 13 -7.93 5.29 11.73
CA TYR A 13 -9.26 5.22 11.13
C TYR A 13 -10.38 5.33 12.17
N PRO A 14 -10.48 6.44 12.93
CA PRO A 14 -11.41 6.55 14.06
C PRO A 14 -12.89 6.47 13.65
N SER A 15 -13.20 6.70 12.37
CA SER A 15 -14.54 6.56 11.80
C SER A 15 -14.94 5.11 11.51
N ALA A 16 -14.00 4.17 11.49
CA ALA A 16 -14.26 2.75 11.23
C ALA A 16 -14.69 2.04 12.52
N ALA A 17 -16.00 1.91 12.73
CA ALA A 17 -16.58 1.32 13.93
C ALA A 17 -16.42 -0.21 14.04
N THR A 18 -16.15 -0.89 12.92
CA THR A 18 -16.02 -2.35 12.85
C THR A 18 -14.73 -2.77 12.14
N PRO A 19 -14.21 -3.98 12.37
CA PRO A 19 -13.06 -4.51 11.63
C PRO A 19 -13.28 -4.57 10.11
N ALA A 20 -14.51 -4.80 9.67
CA ALA A 20 -14.86 -4.80 8.25
C ALA A 20 -14.73 -3.39 7.65
N GLN A 21 -15.18 -2.35 8.35
CA GLN A 21 -15.00 -0.97 7.94
C GLN A 21 -13.53 -0.56 7.97
N LEU A 22 -12.74 -1.02 8.94
CA LEU A 22 -11.30 -0.77 8.95
C LEU A 22 -10.65 -1.33 7.68
N LEU A 23 -10.97 -2.59 7.34
CA LEU A 23 -10.45 -3.23 6.13
C LEU A 23 -10.86 -2.47 4.86
N GLU A 24 -12.11 -2.01 4.78
CA GLU A 24 -12.60 -1.21 3.66
C GLU A 24 -11.79 0.09 3.48
N GLU A 25 -11.54 0.82 4.57
CA GLU A 25 -10.75 2.06 4.54
C GLU A 25 -9.28 1.81 4.17
N CYS A 26 -8.67 0.74 4.70
CA CYS A 26 -7.31 0.33 4.32
C CYS A 26 -7.23 -0.03 2.83
N ALA A 27 -8.25 -0.73 2.30
CA ALA A 27 -8.32 -1.10 0.89
C ALA A 27 -8.45 0.13 -0.01
N LYS A 28 -9.30 1.10 0.35
CA LYS A 28 -9.42 2.38 -0.37
C LYS A 28 -8.10 3.15 -0.38
N ALA A 29 -7.43 3.25 0.77
CA ALA A 29 -6.14 3.93 0.87
C ALA A 29 -5.06 3.25 0.02
N SER A 30 -4.98 1.91 0.08
CA SER A 30 -4.06 1.11 -0.73
C SER A 30 -4.34 1.29 -2.23
N ALA A 31 -5.61 1.29 -2.64
CA ALA A 31 -6.00 1.49 -4.04
C ALA A 31 -5.57 2.88 -4.54
N ASN A 32 -5.73 3.92 -3.74
CA ASN A 32 -5.28 5.27 -4.09
C ASN A 32 -3.76 5.32 -4.30
N THR A 33 -2.99 4.69 -3.42
CA THR A 33 -1.53 4.66 -3.54
C THR A 33 -1.05 3.89 -4.76
N VAL A 34 -1.62 2.71 -5.03
CA VAL A 34 -1.30 1.94 -6.24
C VAL A 34 -1.69 2.73 -7.50
N ALA A 35 -2.84 3.40 -7.50
CA ALA A 35 -3.23 4.27 -8.62
C ALA A 35 -2.23 5.43 -8.82
N SER A 36 -1.79 6.08 -7.74
CA SER A 36 -0.76 7.13 -7.79
C SER A 36 0.57 6.59 -8.35
N TRP A 37 0.99 5.39 -7.94
CA TRP A 37 2.17 4.74 -8.48
C TRP A 37 2.06 4.51 -9.99
N MET A 38 0.93 3.97 -10.45
CA MET A 38 0.69 3.72 -11.87
C MET A 38 0.78 5.01 -12.70
N VAL A 39 0.15 6.09 -12.26
CA VAL A 39 0.16 7.38 -12.98
C VAL A 39 1.56 8.02 -12.97
N ALA A 40 2.29 7.89 -11.86
CA ALA A 40 3.65 8.40 -11.74
C ALA A 40 4.71 7.55 -12.46
N GLY A 41 4.33 6.36 -12.96
CA GLY A 41 5.27 5.39 -13.53
C GLY A 41 6.20 4.77 -12.47
N PHE A 42 5.76 4.72 -11.21
CA PHE A 42 6.51 4.11 -10.12
C PHE A 42 6.22 2.60 -10.01
N VAL A 43 7.28 1.80 -9.89
CA VAL A 43 7.24 0.36 -9.64
C VAL A 43 7.96 0.09 -8.34
N HIS A 44 7.24 -0.41 -7.32
CA HIS A 44 7.78 -0.65 -5.98
C HIS A 44 8.84 -1.77 -5.96
N GLY A 45 8.60 -2.84 -6.72
CA GLY A 45 9.48 -4.00 -6.85
C GLY A 45 9.30 -5.07 -5.77
N VAL A 46 8.78 -4.73 -4.58
CA VAL A 46 8.50 -5.71 -3.51
C VAL A 46 7.20 -5.35 -2.81
N MET A 47 6.10 -6.01 -3.18
CA MET A 47 4.77 -5.79 -2.58
C MET A 47 4.36 -6.95 -1.67
N ASN A 48 5.26 -7.34 -0.76
CA ASN A 48 4.93 -8.31 0.29
C ASN A 48 4.02 -7.67 1.33
N THR A 49 3.25 -8.48 2.06
CA THR A 49 2.24 -7.99 3.02
C THR A 49 2.82 -7.15 4.17
N ASP A 50 4.07 -7.41 4.55
CA ASP A 50 4.82 -6.65 5.56
C ASP A 50 5.26 -5.26 5.08
N ASN A 51 5.27 -5.03 3.76
CA ASN A 51 5.58 -3.74 3.13
C ASN A 51 4.32 -2.91 2.82
N MET A 52 3.14 -3.41 3.16
CA MET A 52 1.87 -2.70 2.97
C MET A 52 1.49 -1.96 4.25
N ASN A 53 1.54 -0.62 4.22
CA ASN A 53 1.13 0.19 5.36
C ASN A 53 -0.40 0.28 5.46
N ILE A 54 -0.92 0.14 6.68
CA ILE A 54 -2.35 0.23 6.97
C ILE A 54 -2.95 1.58 6.56
N THR A 55 -2.16 2.66 6.61
CA THR A 55 -2.56 4.02 6.19
C THR A 55 -2.62 4.19 4.67
N GLY A 56 -2.18 3.18 3.91
CA GLY A 56 -1.97 3.25 2.47
C GLY A 56 -0.70 3.99 2.07
N GLU A 57 0.15 4.46 2.99
CA GLU A 57 1.40 5.12 2.60
C GLU A 57 2.38 4.16 1.91
N SER A 58 3.09 4.66 0.90
CA SER A 58 4.18 3.92 0.23
C SER A 58 5.35 3.71 1.19
N PHE A 59 5.82 2.47 1.36
CA PHE A 59 6.75 2.07 2.42
C PHE A 59 7.76 1.01 1.97
N ASP A 60 8.96 1.03 2.55
CA ASP A 60 10.08 0.11 2.28
C ASP A 60 10.67 0.15 0.85
N TYR A 61 11.39 1.25 0.57
CA TYR A 61 12.02 1.52 -0.72
C TYR A 61 13.32 0.72 -0.92
N GLY A 62 13.19 -0.50 -1.43
CA GLY A 62 14.31 -1.33 -1.89
C GLY A 62 14.55 -1.20 -3.40
N PRO A 63 14.21 -2.22 -4.22
CA PRO A 63 14.45 -2.23 -5.66
C PRO A 63 13.35 -1.50 -6.45
N TYR A 64 12.98 -0.28 -6.07
CA TYR A 64 11.96 0.50 -6.79
C TYR A 64 12.53 1.16 -8.06
N ARG A 65 11.69 1.48 -9.04
CA ARG A 65 12.07 2.27 -10.24
C ARG A 65 10.95 3.20 -10.68
N PHE A 66 11.34 4.36 -11.22
CA PHE A 66 10.46 5.19 -12.04
C PHE A 66 10.69 4.87 -13.52
N LEU A 67 9.61 4.81 -14.28
CA LEU A 67 9.63 4.55 -15.70
C LEU A 67 9.39 5.85 -16.49
N PRO A 68 10.19 6.15 -17.52
CA PRO A 68 9.96 7.33 -18.36
C PRO A 68 8.73 7.19 -19.26
N THR A 69 8.28 5.96 -19.51
CA THR A 69 7.07 5.62 -20.26
C THR A 69 6.44 4.36 -19.66
N LEU A 70 5.11 4.20 -19.81
CA LEU A 70 4.40 3.03 -19.30
C LEU A 70 4.95 1.74 -19.95
N LYS A 71 5.44 0.83 -19.11
CA LYS A 71 5.81 -0.55 -19.48
C LYS A 71 5.17 -1.50 -18.48
N SER A 72 3.98 -2.00 -18.80
CA SER A 72 3.15 -2.80 -17.89
C SER A 72 3.81 -4.09 -17.40
N GLY A 73 4.74 -4.66 -18.15
CA GLY A 73 5.48 -5.88 -17.78
C GLY A 73 6.88 -5.63 -17.22
N PHE A 74 7.20 -4.41 -16.79
CA PHE A 74 8.52 -4.12 -16.23
C PHE A 74 8.64 -4.63 -14.78
N THR A 75 9.63 -5.48 -14.55
CA THR A 75 10.02 -5.95 -13.22
C THR A 75 11.18 -5.11 -12.70
N ALA A 76 11.01 -4.49 -11.53
CA ALA A 76 12.03 -3.62 -10.93
C ALA A 76 13.05 -4.39 -10.07
N ALA A 77 12.60 -5.43 -9.36
CA ALA A 77 13.45 -6.31 -8.58
C ALA A 77 14.13 -7.35 -9.47
N TYR A 78 15.46 -7.48 -9.37
CA TYR A 78 16.21 -8.45 -10.20
C TYR A 78 15.98 -9.92 -9.80
N PHE A 79 15.31 -10.14 -8.66
CA PHE A 79 15.08 -11.44 -8.04
C PHE A 79 13.60 -11.88 -8.11
N ASP A 80 12.76 -11.09 -8.77
CA ASP A 80 11.33 -11.33 -8.98
C ASP A 80 11.08 -12.04 -10.32
#